data_AF-A0A552LKH3-F1
#
_entry.id   AF-A0A552LKH3-F1
#
_cell.length_a   1.000
_cell.length_b   1.000
_cell.length_c   1.000
_cell.angle_alpha   90.00
_cell.angle_beta   90.00
_cell.angle_gamma   90.00
#
_symmetry.space_group_name_H-M   'P 1'
#
loop_
_entity.id
_entity.type
_entity.pdbx_description
1 polymer ?
#
loop_
_entity_poly.entity_id
_entity_poly.type
_entity_poly.pdbx_seq_one_letter_code
_entity_poly.pdbx_strand_id
1 'polypeptide(L)' 'MILDKFLNLQGTCIQGYRHLENIGIVCQIESKNQKAICPRCGLESDKLHQNHRYLVKDLPISGQPVYLQVNRRQFKCDN' A
#
# COMPACT_ATOMS: atom_id res chain seq x y z
N MET A 1 5.73 11.01 8.27
CA MET A 1 6.58 10.46 9.37
C MET A 1 8.00 10.21 8.85
N ILE A 2 8.99 10.02 9.72
CA ILE A 2 10.37 9.68 9.30
C ILE A 2 10.38 8.40 8.43
N LEU A 3 9.51 7.44 8.75
CA LEU A 3 9.42 6.17 8.04
C LEU A 3 8.94 6.31 6.58
N ASP A 4 8.07 7.28 6.27
CA ASP A 4 7.64 7.54 4.87
C ASP A 4 8.83 7.99 4.01
N LYS A 5 9.72 8.81 4.58
CA LYS A 5 10.93 9.27 3.90
C LYS A 5 11.93 8.13 3.70
N PHE A 6 11.98 7.19 4.65
CA PHE A 6 12.88 6.04 4.58
C PHE A 6 12.46 5.06 3.48
N LEU A 7 11.18 4.66 3.43
CA LEU A 7 10.69 3.76 2.38
C LEU A 7 10.70 4.42 0.99
N ASN A 8 10.52 5.74 0.93
CA ASN A 8 10.59 6.55 -0.29
C ASN A 8 9.69 6.02 -1.44
N LEU A 9 8.55 5.41 -1.10
CA LEU A 9 7.60 4.87 -2.07
C LEU A 9 6.65 5.97 -2.56
N GLN A 10 6.83 6.39 -3.82
CA GLN A 10 6.00 7.42 -4.45
C GLN A 10 4.52 7.02 -4.50
N GLY A 11 3.63 8.02 -4.36
CA GLY A 11 2.18 7.80 -4.43
C GLY A 11 1.59 7.02 -3.26
N THR A 12 2.37 6.71 -2.22
CA THR A 12 1.91 5.98 -1.03
C THR A 12 2.09 6.77 0.25
N CYS A 13 1.35 6.38 1.29
CA CYS A 13 1.50 6.85 2.66
C CYS A 13 1.50 5.66 3.62
N ILE A 14 2.35 5.73 4.65
CA ILE A 14 2.32 4.80 5.75
C ILE A 14 1.25 5.26 6.74
N GLN A 15 0.27 4.40 6.98
CA GLN A 15 -0.77 4.66 7.98
C GLN A 15 -0.32 4.29 9.40
N GLY A 16 0.63 3.37 9.50
CA GLY A 16 1.19 2.94 10.77
C GLY A 16 2.14 1.75 10.57
N TYR A 17 2.71 1.28 11.67
CA TYR A 17 3.49 0.07 11.68
C TYR A 17 3.23 -0.72 12.96
N ARG A 18 3.47 -2.01 12.91
CA ARG A 18 3.40 -2.91 14.07
C ARG A 18 4.68 -3.71 14.14
N HIS A 19 5.23 -3.85 15.34
CA HIS A 19 6.29 -4.82 15.58
C HIS A 19 5.63 -6.11 16.08
N LEU A 20 5.87 -7.21 15.38
CA LEU A 20 5.38 -8.53 15.76
C LEU A 20 6.57 -9.36 16.22
N GLU A 21 6.53 -9.83 17.47
CA GLU A 21 7.57 -10.67 18.03
C GLU A 21 7.86 -11.88 17.13
N ASN A 22 9.15 -12.17 16.92
CA ASN A 22 9.65 -13.26 16.09
C ASN A 22 9.27 -13.23 14.59
N ILE A 23 8.50 -12.23 14.15
CA ILE A 23 8.11 -12.06 12.74
C ILE A 23 8.85 -10.88 12.14
N GLY A 24 8.85 -9.72 12.81
CA GLY A 24 9.47 -8.48 12.35
C GLY A 24 8.50 -7.31 12.29
N ILE A 25 8.83 -6.30 11.49
CA ILE A 25 8.08 -5.05 11.37
C ILE A 25 7.07 -5.16 10.23
N VAL A 26 5.80 -4.84 10.49
CA VAL A 26 4.75 -4.78 9.49
C VAL A 26 4.30 -3.33 9.30
N CYS A 27 4.62 -2.74 8.16
CA CYS A 27 4.22 -1.38 7.77
C CYS A 27 2.88 -1.42 7.03
N GLN A 28 1.89 -0.67 7.50
CA GLN A 28 0.60 -0.52 6.81
C GLN A 28 0.68 0.61 5.80
N ILE A 29 0.49 0.29 4.53
CA ILE A 29 0.68 1.22 3.42
C ILE A 29 -0.61 1.36 2.62
N GLU A 30 -0.92 2.60 2.26
CA GLU A 30 -2.04 2.93 1.39
C GLU A 30 -1.60 3.81 0.23
N SER A 31 -2.35 3.71 -0.88
CA SER A 31 -2.21 4.65 -1.98
C SER A 31 -2.82 6.00 -1.61
N LYS A 32 -2.10 7.09 -1.91
CA LYS A 32 -2.62 8.46 -1.81
C LYS A 32 -3.71 8.72 -2.84
N ASN A 33 -3.67 8.01 -3.97
CA ASN A 33 -4.64 8.16 -5.04
C ASN A 33 -5.94 7.43 -4.68
N GLN A 34 -7.02 8.18 -4.54
CA GLN A 34 -8.36 7.63 -4.27
C GLN A 34 -9.11 7.27 -5.55
N LYS A 35 -8.46 7.42 -6.71
CA LYS A 35 -9.00 7.20 -8.03
C LYS A 35 -7.99 6.47 -8.90
N ALA A 36 -8.46 5.82 -9.96
CA ALA A 36 -7.61 5.23 -10.97
C ALA A 36 -8.19 5.45 -12.37
N ILE A 37 -7.29 5.61 -13.34
CA ILE A 37 -7.63 5.64 -14.76
C ILE A 37 -7.84 4.19 -15.23
N CYS A 38 -8.97 3.92 -15.87
CA CYS A 38 -9.23 2.64 -16.49
C CYS A 38 -8.25 2.41 -17.65
N PRO A 39 -7.45 1.34 -17.64
CA PRO A 39 -6.48 1.08 -18.72
C PRO A 39 -7.15 0.72 -20.05
N ARG A 40 -8.47 0.43 -20.07
CA ARG A 40 -9.22 0.09 -21.28
C ARG A 40 -9.85 1.30 -21.97
N CYS A 41 -10.59 2.15 -21.23
CA CYS A 41 -11.34 3.27 -21.80
C CYS A 41 -10.76 4.65 -21.46
N GLY A 42 -9.75 4.74 -20.57
CA GLY A 42 -9.13 6.01 -20.16
C GLY A 42 -9.96 6.85 -19.18
N LEU A 43 -11.16 6.42 -18.80
CA LEU A 43 -11.99 7.13 -17.83
C LEU A 43 -11.46 6.94 -16.40
N GLU A 44 -11.44 8.02 -15.63
CA GLU A 44 -11.14 7.98 -14.21
C GLU A 44 -12.34 7.42 -13.43
N SER A 45 -12.07 6.57 -12.45
CA SER A 45 -13.08 6.08 -11.51
C SER A 45 -12.57 6.11 -10.08
N ASP A 46 -13.46 6.49 -9.16
CA ASP A 46 -13.32 6.44 -7.71
C ASP A 46 -14.24 5.39 -7.07
N LYS A 47 -15.05 4.69 -7.88
CA LYS A 47 -16.00 3.68 -7.41
C LYS A 47 -15.27 2.42 -6.98
N LEU A 48 -15.12 2.24 -5.67
CA LEU A 48 -14.48 1.05 -5.10
C LEU A 48 -15.24 -0.23 -5.48
N HIS A 49 -14.57 -1.14 -6.18
CA HIS A 49 -15.08 -2.47 -6.52
C HIS A 49 -14.60 -3.53 -5.54
N GLN A 50 -13.30 -3.52 -5.23
CA GLN A 50 -12.68 -4.46 -4.31
C GLN A 50 -11.64 -3.74 -3.46
N ASN A 51 -11.50 -4.19 -2.22
CA ASN A 51 -10.57 -3.63 -1.25
C ASN A 51 -10.01 -4.75 -0.39
N HIS A 52 -8.75 -5.12 -0.61
CA HIS A 52 -8.12 -6.21 0.13
C HIS A 52 -6.65 -5.91 0.37
N ARG A 53 -6.16 -6.40 1.50
CA ARG A 53 -4.79 -6.20 1.94
C ARG A 53 -3.90 -7.33 1.44
N TYR A 54 -2.75 -6.97 0.89
CA TYR A 54 -1.68 -7.90 0.57
C TYR A 54 -0.52 -7.70 1.52
N LEU A 55 0.15 -8.80 1.86
CA LEU A 55 1.41 -8.77 2.56
C LEU A 55 2.54 -9.00 1.56
N VAL A 56 3.46 -8.04 1.47
CA VAL A 56 4.66 -8.11 0.63
C VAL A 56 5.86 -8.16 1.55
N LYS A 57 6.79 -9.09 1.33
CA LYS A 57 8.06 -9.11 2.06
C LYS A 57 8.99 -8.06 1.45
N ASP A 58 9.61 -7.26 2.31
CA ASP A 58 10.55 -6.21 1.92
C ASP A 58 11.96 -6.51 2.45
N LEU A 59 12.92 -5.65 2.10
CA LEU A 59 14.27 -5.69 2.62
C LEU A 59 14.25 -5.51 4.15
N PRO A 60 15.10 -6.26 4.89
CA PRO A 60 15.19 -6.10 6.33
C PRO A 60 15.74 -4.72 6.70
N ILE A 61 15.20 -4.13 7.77
CA ILE A 61 15.69 -2.87 8.33
C ILE A 61 16.48 -3.21 9.59
N SER A 62 17.78 -2.89 9.60
CA SER A 62 18.67 -3.17 10.74
C SER A 62 18.64 -4.64 11.18
N GLY A 63 18.56 -5.57 10.23
CA GLY A 63 18.49 -7.01 10.48
C GLY A 63 17.11 -7.54 10.88
N GLN A 64 16.12 -6.66 11.12
CA GLN A 64 14.74 -7.07 11.38
C GLN A 64 14.00 -7.33 10.06
N PRO A 65 13.29 -8.46 9.89
CA PRO A 65 12.45 -8.68 8.73
C PRO A 65 11.37 -7.59 8.63
N VAL A 66 11.09 -7.14 7.41
CA VAL A 66 10.07 -6.11 7.16
C VAL A 66 9.04 -6.63 6.17
N TYR A 67 7.79 -6.30 6.43
CA TYR A 67 6.66 -6.61 5.58
C TYR A 67 5.80 -5.37 5.35
N LEU A 68 5.34 -5.21 4.11
CA LEU A 68 4.43 -4.15 3.72
C LEU A 68 3.03 -4.75 3.61
N GLN A 69 2.12 -4.33 4.49
CA GLN A 69 0.70 -4.61 4.39
C GLN A 69 0.05 -3.54 3.52
N VAL A 70 0.00 -3.79 2.21
CA VAL A 70 -0.48 -2.85 1.21
C VAL A 70 -1.99 -3.00 1.04
N ASN A 71 -2.71 -1.89 1.14
CA ASN A 71 -4.12 -1.85 0.80
C ASN A 71 -4.34 -1.75 -0.72
N ARG A 72 -4.74 -2.85 -1.38
CA ARG A 72 -5.02 -2.89 -2.82
C ARG A 72 -6.49 -2.61 -3.07
N ARG A 73 -6.77 -1.41 -3.57
CA ARG A 73 -8.08 -1.00 -4.08
C ARG A 73 -8.16 -1.27 -5.57
N GLN A 74 -9.28 -1.84 -6.02
CA GLN A 74 -9.66 -1.90 -7.42
C GLN A 74 -10.90 -1.05 -7.61
N PHE A 75 -10.93 -0.26 -8.68
CA PHE A 75 -12.04 0.63 -9.00
C PHE A 75 -12.86 0.06 -10.16
N LYS A 76 -14.18 0.22 -10.10
CA LYS A 76 -15.12 -0.23 -11.12
C LYS A 76 -15.12 0.75 -12.29
N CYS A 77 -14.94 0.26 -13.51
CA CYS A 77 -15.19 1.05 -14.72
C CYS A 77 -16.70 1.22 -14.93
N ASP A 78 -17.14 2.44 -15.23
CA ASP A 78 -18.55 2.76 -15.52
C ASP A 78 -18.91 2.77 -17.01
N ASN A 79 -17.92 2.61 -17.88
CA ASN A 79 -18.09 2.49 -19.33
C ASN A 79 -18.21 1.05 -19.78
#